data_AF-A0A9P8KB64-F1
#
_entry.id   AF-A0A9P8KB64-F1
#
_cell.length_a   1.000
_cell.length_b   1.000
_cell.length_c   1.000
_cell.angle_alpha   90.00
_cell.angle_beta   90.00
_cell.angle_gamma   90.00
#
_symmetry.space_group_name_H-M   'P 1'
#
loop_
_entity.id
_entity.type
_entity.pdbx_description
1 polymer ?
#
loop_
_entity_poly.entity_id
_entity_poly.type
_entity_poly.pdbx_seq_one_letter_code
_entity_poly.pdbx_strand_id
1 'polypeptide(L)'
;MASNILPFNTLAQVYAHTQDDSALHRYTMDMVLEGSLFYCKLITPARLINTANEVKKTSVCLFFDASHVQGLGVCDNDEEVIPSCVKSAFVKQASSTSAADLMSIRFVLKGHAPLVAPDSMLQKRPSMFKDIEALLRMGRSDTFKVYLPSSAVSRKHLLGLSDALARGMKPAPENVINSIYRKPFKSKIVTRLDELWGLNEPENPPPYDLSTVPGASNDEPSSQSDFRDTSSSGKRGKRRMASPVSRQTPSKRQFLTEKADPEPWELAFAAQGAQIAALCAELHTLREEMQRFRRASMVDAETQTDPPAEAEAKPGSSLDYASPSQASTVENTIEDRLLMVEDSILEEQKQRALLDEKLDHTDKQIRQELESECFGLQSAVENLESRVDDLESCLQDDLRQDFKEDIDAKASDLQVKLEEFIERRLEDVEEVVKHDVRMAFENASCKFKIDLGWSE
;
A
#
# COMPACT_ATOMS: atom_id res chain seq x y z
N MET A 1 27.54 -14.23 -11.77
CA MET A 1 27.08 -13.35 -12.86
C MET A 1 25.97 -12.49 -12.29
N ALA A 2 25.92 -11.20 -12.59
CA ALA A 2 24.89 -10.32 -12.02
C ALA A 2 23.53 -10.58 -12.68
N SER A 3 22.49 -10.75 -11.86
CA SER A 3 21.10 -10.73 -12.30
C SER A 3 20.69 -9.27 -12.55
N ASN A 4 20.36 -8.93 -13.80
CA ASN A 4 19.97 -7.58 -14.16
C ASN A 4 18.45 -7.44 -14.02
N ILE A 5 17.99 -7.06 -12.83
CA ILE A 5 16.57 -6.80 -12.56
C ILE A 5 16.21 -5.41 -13.12
N LEU A 6 15.16 -5.34 -13.94
CA LEU A 6 14.93 -4.23 -14.89
C LEU A 6 13.44 -4.11 -15.28
N PRO A 7 12.53 -3.52 -14.48
CA PRO A 7 12.70 -2.99 -13.13
C PRO A 7 12.16 -3.93 -12.04
N PHE A 8 12.29 -3.56 -10.77
CA PHE A 8 11.65 -4.26 -9.65
C PHE A 8 10.62 -3.36 -8.95
N ASN A 9 9.45 -3.93 -8.60
CA ASN A 9 8.38 -3.30 -7.84
C ASN A 9 8.02 -1.87 -8.30
N THR A 10 8.15 -1.59 -9.60
CA THR A 10 8.04 -0.23 -10.14
C THR A 10 6.61 0.08 -10.53
N LEU A 11 6.14 1.29 -10.17
CA LEU A 11 4.83 1.77 -10.58
C LEU A 11 4.80 1.98 -12.09
N ALA A 12 3.95 1.21 -12.75
CA ALA A 12 3.76 1.22 -14.19
C ALA A 12 2.33 1.64 -14.52
N GLN A 13 2.20 2.52 -15.52
CA GLN A 13 0.91 2.86 -16.10
C GLN A 13 0.79 2.16 -17.43
N VAL A 14 -0.18 1.26 -17.54
CA VAL A 14 -0.37 0.46 -18.76
C VAL A 14 -1.53 1.05 -19.54
N TYR A 15 -1.26 1.26 -20.83
CA TYR A 15 -2.21 1.76 -21.81
C TYR A 15 -2.34 0.70 -22.91
N ALA A 16 -3.49 0.05 -22.94
CA ALA A 16 -3.88 -0.86 -24.01
C ALA A 16 -4.97 -0.18 -24.84
N HIS A 17 -4.79 -0.16 -26.15
CA HIS A 17 -5.82 0.33 -27.06
C HIS A 17 -6.81 -0.83 -27.30
N THR A 18 -7.79 -0.97 -26.40
CA THR A 18 -8.86 -1.96 -26.56
C THR A 18 -10.02 -1.39 -27.36
N GLN A 19 -10.70 -2.27 -28.12
CA GLN A 19 -11.62 -1.91 -29.20
C GLN A 19 -12.82 -1.03 -28.78
N ASP A 20 -13.16 -1.00 -27.49
CA ASP A 20 -14.30 -0.25 -26.94
C ASP A 20 -13.91 0.87 -25.94
N ASP A 21 -12.67 0.93 -25.42
CA ASP A 21 -12.21 2.04 -24.58
C ASP A 21 -10.68 2.11 -24.46
N SER A 22 -10.15 3.32 -24.25
CA SER A 22 -8.75 3.62 -23.97
C SER A 22 -8.48 3.62 -22.46
N ALA A 23 -8.51 2.44 -21.85
CA ALA A 23 -8.43 2.31 -20.41
C ALA A 23 -6.98 2.44 -19.89
N LEU A 24 -6.75 3.46 -19.05
CA LEU A 24 -5.49 3.67 -18.34
C LEU A 24 -5.53 2.99 -16.97
N HIS A 25 -4.72 1.95 -16.77
CA HIS A 25 -4.67 1.21 -15.50
C HIS A 25 -3.29 1.27 -14.85
N ARG A 26 -3.28 1.25 -13.51
CA ARG A 26 -2.06 1.30 -12.69
C ARG A 26 -1.73 -0.08 -12.15
N TYR A 27 -0.52 -0.55 -12.43
CA TYR A 27 0.01 -1.81 -11.93
C TYR A 27 1.41 -1.62 -11.37
N THR A 28 1.86 -2.60 -10.60
CA THR A 28 3.28 -2.77 -10.27
C THR A 28 3.92 -3.67 -11.33
N MET A 29 5.12 -3.33 -11.77
CA MET A 29 5.88 -4.09 -12.77
C MET A 29 7.18 -4.64 -12.18
N ASP A 30 7.33 -5.97 -12.28
CA ASP A 30 8.60 -6.68 -12.06
C ASP A 30 9.05 -7.29 -13.38
N MET A 31 10.22 -6.93 -13.89
CA MET A 31 10.87 -7.61 -15.01
C MET A 31 12.29 -8.03 -14.63
N VAL A 32 12.62 -9.28 -14.97
CA VAL A 32 13.89 -9.91 -14.60
C VAL A 32 14.58 -10.42 -15.87
N LEU A 33 15.85 -10.06 -16.02
CA LEU A 33 16.75 -10.59 -17.04
C LEU A 33 17.97 -11.24 -16.36
N GLU A 34 18.04 -12.56 -16.41
CA GLU A 34 19.13 -13.34 -15.83
C GLU A 34 19.78 -14.25 -16.89
N GLY A 35 20.88 -13.79 -17.47
CA GLY A 35 21.55 -14.49 -18.58
C GLY A 35 20.64 -14.62 -19.80
N SER A 36 20.16 -15.85 -20.07
CA SER A 36 19.21 -16.14 -21.15
C SER A 36 17.75 -16.28 -20.70
N LEU A 37 17.46 -16.00 -19.42
CA LEU A 37 16.12 -16.06 -18.83
C LEU A 37 15.50 -14.66 -18.81
N PHE A 38 14.30 -14.53 -19.35
CA PHE A 38 13.47 -13.33 -19.26
C PHE A 38 12.06 -13.68 -18.79
N TYR A 39 11.56 -12.95 -17.80
CA TYR A 39 10.14 -12.90 -17.48
C TYR A 39 9.74 -11.53 -16.95
N CYS A 40 8.46 -11.21 -17.08
CA CYS A 40 7.85 -9.99 -16.60
C CYS A 40 6.48 -10.27 -15.97
N LYS A 41 6.16 -9.49 -14.93
CA LYS A 41 4.93 -9.59 -14.14
C LYS A 41 4.30 -8.20 -14.05
N LEU A 42 3.05 -8.08 -14.47
CA LEU A 42 2.20 -6.92 -14.15
C LEU A 42 1.27 -7.31 -13.01
N ILE A 43 1.35 -6.60 -11.90
CA ILE A 43 0.82 -7.02 -10.60
C ILE A 43 -0.27 -6.03 -10.14
N THR A 44 -1.43 -6.56 -9.75
CA THR A 44 -2.50 -5.79 -9.08
C THR A 44 -2.73 -6.31 -7.66
N PRO A 45 -2.95 -5.45 -6.66
CA PRO A 45 -3.26 -5.88 -5.30
C PRO A 45 -4.66 -6.50 -5.22
N ALA A 46 -4.76 -7.64 -4.55
CA ALA A 46 -6.00 -8.37 -4.31
C ALA A 46 -6.14 -8.76 -2.83
N ARG A 47 -7.28 -9.35 -2.47
CA ARG A 47 -7.55 -9.84 -1.11
C ARG A 47 -8.07 -11.27 -1.17
N LEU A 48 -7.49 -12.14 -0.36
CA LEU A 48 -7.95 -13.50 -0.11
C LEU A 48 -8.97 -13.50 1.03
N ILE A 49 -9.95 -14.40 0.94
CA ILE A 49 -10.74 -14.83 2.10
C ILE A 49 -10.17 -16.19 2.52
N ASN A 50 -9.59 -16.25 3.73
CA ASN A 50 -9.10 -17.49 4.31
C ASN A 50 -10.28 -18.37 4.77
N THR A 51 -10.05 -19.66 5.04
CA THR A 51 -11.07 -20.57 5.58
C THR A 51 -11.62 -20.12 6.94
N ALA A 52 -10.85 -19.33 7.70
CA ALA A 52 -11.26 -18.67 8.94
C ALA A 52 -11.95 -17.30 8.72
N ASN A 53 -12.43 -17.00 7.51
CA ASN A 53 -12.94 -15.68 7.06
C ASN A 53 -11.99 -14.48 7.21
N GLU A 54 -10.72 -14.71 7.58
CA GLU A 54 -9.70 -13.66 7.63
C GLU A 54 -9.40 -13.08 6.24
N VAL A 55 -9.33 -11.75 6.16
CA VAL A 55 -8.99 -11.04 4.91
C VAL A 55 -7.48 -10.84 4.81
N LYS A 56 -6.81 -11.63 3.98
CA LYS A 56 -5.34 -11.54 3.76
C LYS A 56 -5.03 -10.74 2.49
N LYS A 57 -4.03 -9.84 2.56
CA LYS A 57 -3.52 -9.13 1.39
C LYS A 57 -2.79 -10.12 0.47
N THR A 58 -3.02 -10.02 -0.83
CA THR A 58 -2.31 -10.79 -1.87
C THR A 58 -2.18 -9.93 -3.13
N SER A 59 -1.72 -10.54 -4.23
CA SER A 59 -1.78 -9.96 -5.56
C SER A 59 -2.26 -10.98 -6.59
N VAL A 60 -2.75 -10.48 -7.72
CA VAL A 60 -2.93 -11.23 -8.97
C VAL A 60 -1.94 -10.64 -9.97
N CYS A 61 -1.33 -11.48 -10.80
CA CYS A 61 -0.35 -11.01 -11.78
C CYS A 61 -0.62 -11.56 -13.19
N LEU A 62 -0.43 -10.71 -14.20
CA LEU A 62 -0.27 -11.16 -15.57
C LEU A 62 1.21 -11.52 -15.76
N PHE A 63 1.50 -12.77 -16.09
CA PHE A 63 2.86 -13.28 -16.27
C PHE A 63 3.15 -13.49 -17.76
N PHE A 64 4.32 -13.07 -18.23
CA PHE A 64 4.79 -13.35 -19.58
C PHE A 64 6.31 -13.48 -19.62
N ASP A 65 6.79 -14.24 -20.60
CA ASP A 65 8.20 -14.60 -20.81
C ASP A 65 8.55 -14.57 -22.31
N ALA A 66 9.70 -15.14 -22.68
CA ALA A 66 10.16 -15.20 -24.06
C ALA A 66 9.27 -16.02 -25.04
N SER A 67 8.42 -16.93 -24.52
CA SER A 67 7.42 -17.63 -25.35
C SER A 67 6.22 -16.75 -25.68
N HIS A 68 5.84 -15.87 -24.77
CA HIS A 68 4.69 -14.98 -24.91
C HIS A 68 5.03 -13.69 -25.68
N VAL A 69 6.25 -13.16 -25.55
CA VAL A 69 6.66 -11.87 -26.16
C VAL A 69 7.30 -12.08 -27.53
N GLN A 70 6.79 -11.36 -28.55
CA GLN A 70 7.33 -11.30 -29.91
C GLN A 70 8.48 -10.30 -30.03
N GLY A 71 8.34 -9.13 -29.39
CA GLY A 71 9.35 -8.09 -29.40
C GLY A 71 9.03 -6.98 -28.41
N LEU A 72 10.05 -6.18 -28.11
CA LEU A 72 9.96 -5.00 -27.26
C LEU A 72 10.44 -3.77 -28.03
N GLY A 73 9.58 -2.77 -28.17
CA GLY A 73 9.96 -1.45 -28.68
C GLY A 73 10.12 -0.47 -27.53
N VAL A 74 11.27 0.18 -27.39
CA VAL A 74 11.36 1.43 -26.62
C VAL A 74 10.87 2.53 -27.56
N CYS A 75 9.73 3.15 -27.27
CA CYS A 75 9.25 4.27 -28.10
C CYS A 75 9.74 5.57 -27.47
N ASP A 76 10.47 6.37 -28.26
CA ASP A 76 10.96 7.67 -27.84
C ASP A 76 9.85 8.72 -27.83
N ASN A 77 10.01 9.71 -26.97
CA ASN A 77 9.04 10.79 -26.76
C ASN A 77 8.94 11.76 -27.96
N ASP A 78 9.83 11.63 -28.94
CA ASP A 78 9.96 12.52 -30.10
C ASP A 78 8.97 12.20 -31.24
N GLU A 79 8.43 10.96 -31.31
CA GLU A 79 7.46 10.55 -32.34
C GLU A 79 6.03 10.32 -31.81
N GLU A 80 5.86 9.91 -30.54
CA GLU A 80 4.54 9.67 -29.94
C GLU A 80 4.35 10.49 -28.66
N VAL A 81 3.44 11.48 -28.72
CA VAL A 81 3.08 12.31 -27.56
C VAL A 81 2.47 11.43 -26.45
N ILE A 82 3.19 11.28 -25.32
CA ILE A 82 2.66 10.59 -24.13
C ILE A 82 1.28 11.20 -23.76
N PRO A 83 0.22 10.39 -23.55
CA PRO A 83 -1.09 10.90 -23.18
C PRO A 83 -1.07 11.76 -21.90
N SER A 84 -1.82 12.86 -21.88
CA SER A 84 -1.89 13.78 -20.73
C SER A 84 -2.42 13.12 -19.45
N CYS A 85 -3.27 12.11 -19.59
CA CYS A 85 -3.73 11.28 -18.47
C CYS A 85 -2.59 10.48 -17.81
N VAL A 86 -1.62 9.98 -18.59
CA VAL A 86 -0.43 9.28 -18.07
C VAL A 86 0.48 10.27 -17.33
N LYS A 87 0.81 11.41 -17.97
CA LYS A 87 1.65 12.47 -17.40
C LYS A 87 1.10 12.94 -16.05
N SER A 88 -0.16 13.38 -16.03
CA SER A 88 -0.80 13.88 -14.81
C SER A 88 -0.91 12.84 -13.70
N ALA A 89 -1.03 11.55 -14.03
CA ALA A 89 -1.05 10.48 -13.04
C ALA A 89 0.32 10.18 -12.43
N PHE A 90 1.45 10.34 -13.16
CA PHE A 90 2.79 10.23 -12.56
C PHE A 90 3.18 11.48 -11.75
N VAL A 91 2.84 12.68 -12.23
CA VAL A 91 3.04 13.95 -11.50
C VAL A 91 2.29 13.92 -10.16
N LYS A 92 1.01 13.52 -10.14
CA LYS A 92 0.22 13.31 -8.91
C LYS A 92 0.80 12.27 -7.93
N GLN A 93 1.74 11.44 -8.38
CA GLN A 93 2.38 10.40 -7.58
C GLN A 93 3.86 10.73 -7.29
N ALA A 94 4.31 11.96 -7.53
CA ALA A 94 5.70 12.44 -7.34
C ALA A 94 6.78 11.54 -7.98
N SER A 95 6.41 10.74 -8.99
CA SER A 95 7.27 9.71 -9.60
C SER A 95 7.90 10.16 -10.92
N SER A 96 7.49 11.33 -11.43
CA SER A 96 8.15 12.08 -12.51
C SER A 96 7.84 13.56 -12.35
N THR A 97 8.81 14.43 -12.62
CA THR A 97 8.62 15.89 -12.67
C THR A 97 8.17 16.39 -14.03
N SER A 98 8.56 15.72 -15.11
CA SER A 98 8.26 16.10 -16.49
C SER A 98 7.87 14.91 -17.37
N ALA A 99 7.37 15.20 -18.57
CA ALA A 99 7.14 14.19 -19.59
C ALA A 99 8.43 13.55 -20.14
N ALA A 100 9.56 14.28 -20.09
CA ALA A 100 10.87 13.77 -20.52
C ALA A 100 11.42 12.71 -19.56
N ASP A 101 11.00 12.72 -18.30
CA ASP A 101 11.39 11.75 -17.29
C ASP A 101 10.70 10.38 -17.46
N LEU A 102 9.74 10.26 -18.38
CA LEU A 102 8.99 9.03 -18.64
C LEU A 102 9.51 8.30 -19.88
N MET A 103 9.55 6.97 -19.77
CA MET A 103 9.87 6.04 -20.86
C MET A 103 8.65 5.20 -21.20
N SER A 104 8.47 4.87 -22.49
CA SER A 104 7.44 3.93 -22.94
C SER A 104 8.05 2.65 -23.51
N ILE A 105 7.55 1.49 -23.06
CA ILE A 105 7.88 0.18 -23.59
C ILE A 105 6.63 -0.39 -24.26
N ARG A 106 6.70 -0.63 -25.56
CA ARG A 106 5.70 -1.31 -26.37
C ARG A 106 5.99 -2.81 -26.34
N PHE A 107 5.08 -3.57 -25.77
CA PHE A 107 5.08 -5.03 -25.82
C PHE A 107 4.30 -5.49 -27.05
N VAL A 108 4.86 -6.44 -27.78
CA VAL A 108 4.18 -7.20 -28.83
C VAL A 108 4.11 -8.65 -28.37
N LEU A 109 2.93 -9.25 -28.31
CA LEU A 109 2.73 -10.64 -27.88
C LEU A 109 2.62 -11.58 -29.08
N LYS A 110 3.21 -12.79 -28.97
CA LYS A 110 3.03 -13.91 -29.93
C LYS A 110 1.70 -14.65 -29.69
N GLY A 111 1.11 -14.48 -28.53
CA GLY A 111 -0.06 -15.23 -28.06
C GLY A 111 -0.44 -14.81 -26.64
N HIS A 112 -1.54 -15.39 -26.12
CA HIS A 112 -2.12 -14.94 -24.85
C HIS A 112 -1.20 -15.19 -23.65
N ALA A 113 -0.94 -14.15 -22.87
CA ALA A 113 -0.19 -14.22 -21.62
C ALA A 113 -1.08 -14.74 -20.46
N PRO A 114 -0.62 -15.70 -19.65
CA PRO A 114 -1.40 -16.25 -18.54
C PRO A 114 -1.59 -15.24 -17.40
N LEU A 115 -2.83 -15.09 -16.95
CA LEU A 115 -3.14 -14.50 -15.66
C LEU A 115 -2.90 -15.55 -14.57
N VAL A 116 -2.12 -15.22 -13.55
CA VAL A 116 -1.76 -16.10 -12.44
C VAL A 116 -2.30 -15.51 -11.14
N ALA A 117 -3.04 -16.34 -10.39
CA ALA A 117 -3.68 -16.01 -9.13
C ALA A 117 -3.34 -17.07 -8.07
N PRO A 118 -3.52 -16.80 -6.76
CA PRO A 118 -3.43 -17.84 -5.75
C PRO A 118 -4.57 -18.86 -5.93
N ASP A 119 -4.29 -20.12 -5.62
CA ASP A 119 -5.24 -21.23 -5.61
C ASP A 119 -6.16 -21.16 -4.37
N SER A 120 -6.94 -20.09 -4.28
CA SER A 120 -7.86 -19.75 -3.18
C SER A 120 -8.79 -18.60 -3.59
N MET A 121 -9.95 -18.50 -2.94
CA MET A 121 -10.99 -17.54 -3.32
C MET A 121 -10.62 -16.09 -3.00
N LEU A 122 -10.76 -15.20 -4.00
CA LEU A 122 -10.55 -13.77 -3.83
C LEU A 122 -11.83 -13.07 -3.32
N GLN A 123 -11.67 -12.01 -2.53
CA GLN A 123 -12.80 -11.17 -2.10
C GLN A 123 -13.33 -10.34 -3.28
N LYS A 124 -14.55 -10.61 -3.74
CA LYS A 124 -15.19 -9.84 -4.81
C LYS A 124 -15.37 -8.37 -4.39
N ARG A 125 -14.66 -7.46 -5.07
CA ARG A 125 -14.78 -6.00 -4.92
C ARG A 125 -14.91 -5.34 -6.29
N PRO A 126 -15.79 -4.35 -6.48
CA PRO A 126 -15.99 -3.71 -7.79
C PRO A 126 -14.73 -3.08 -8.42
N SER A 127 -13.85 -2.48 -7.61
CA SER A 127 -12.57 -1.93 -8.11
C SER A 127 -11.61 -3.03 -8.57
N MET A 128 -11.37 -4.02 -7.70
CA MET A 128 -10.51 -5.17 -7.98
C MET A 128 -10.98 -5.96 -9.20
N PHE A 129 -12.31 -6.09 -9.41
CA PHE A 129 -12.87 -6.73 -10.59
C PHE A 129 -12.42 -6.03 -11.88
N LYS A 130 -12.55 -4.69 -11.94
CA LYS A 130 -12.14 -3.90 -13.11
C LYS A 130 -10.64 -4.00 -13.38
N ASP A 131 -9.81 -3.92 -12.34
CA ASP A 131 -8.35 -3.96 -12.51
C ASP A 131 -7.84 -5.34 -12.94
N ILE A 132 -8.47 -6.42 -12.47
CA ILE A 132 -8.15 -7.79 -12.91
C ILE A 132 -8.72 -8.09 -14.30
N GLU A 133 -9.92 -7.61 -14.62
CA GLU A 133 -10.50 -7.73 -15.96
C GLU A 133 -9.63 -7.04 -17.01
N ALA A 134 -9.13 -5.84 -16.71
CA ALA A 134 -8.17 -5.14 -17.55
C ALA A 134 -6.87 -5.95 -17.73
N LEU A 135 -6.29 -6.54 -16.68
CA LEU A 135 -5.13 -7.45 -16.83
C LEU A 135 -5.42 -8.63 -17.76
N LEU A 136 -6.59 -9.26 -17.63
CA LEU A 136 -6.98 -10.39 -18.48
C LEU A 136 -7.18 -9.97 -19.94
N ARG A 137 -7.73 -8.78 -20.19
CA ARG A 137 -7.88 -8.20 -21.54
C ARG A 137 -6.50 -7.87 -22.13
N MET A 138 -5.61 -7.22 -21.39
CA MET A 138 -4.25 -6.91 -21.83
C MET A 138 -3.43 -8.16 -22.15
N GLY A 139 -3.57 -9.23 -21.35
CA GLY A 139 -2.96 -10.53 -21.63
C GLY A 139 -3.42 -11.18 -22.93
N ARG A 140 -4.55 -10.72 -23.50
CA ARG A 140 -5.08 -11.18 -24.79
C ARG A 140 -4.84 -10.20 -25.95
N SER A 141 -4.30 -9.01 -25.68
CA SER A 141 -4.03 -7.99 -26.69
C SER A 141 -2.73 -8.28 -27.44
N ASP A 142 -2.73 -8.14 -28.77
CA ASP A 142 -1.53 -8.33 -29.60
C ASP A 142 -0.42 -7.34 -29.23
N THR A 143 -0.79 -6.11 -28.86
CA THR A 143 0.15 -5.08 -28.38
C THR A 143 -0.41 -4.25 -27.24
N PHE A 144 0.48 -3.79 -26.36
CA PHE A 144 0.16 -2.79 -25.33
C PHE A 144 1.39 -1.94 -24.99
N LYS A 145 1.18 -0.75 -24.44
CA LYS A 145 2.27 0.16 -24.01
C LYS A 145 2.30 0.26 -22.50
N VAL A 146 3.50 0.17 -21.93
CA VAL A 146 3.76 0.39 -20.50
C VAL A 146 4.60 1.65 -20.36
N TYR A 147 4.10 2.61 -19.60
CA TYR A 147 4.84 3.81 -19.22
C TYR A 147 5.41 3.64 -17.81
N LEU A 148 6.66 4.05 -17.63
CA LEU A 148 7.43 3.98 -16.39
C LEU A 148 8.42 5.15 -16.30
N PRO A 149 8.92 5.50 -15.10
CA PRO A 149 10.02 6.45 -14.96
C PRO A 149 11.28 5.94 -15.70
N SER A 150 11.92 6.82 -16.46
CA SER A 150 13.16 6.53 -17.20
C SER A 150 14.32 6.09 -16.30
N SER A 151 14.30 6.51 -15.03
CA SER A 151 15.25 6.09 -13.99
C SER A 151 15.08 4.63 -13.56
N ALA A 152 13.92 4.02 -13.76
CA ALA A 152 13.64 2.65 -13.31
C ALA A 152 14.32 1.58 -14.18
N VAL A 153 14.62 1.88 -15.45
CA VAL A 153 15.20 0.91 -16.39
C VAL A 153 16.23 1.55 -17.32
N SER A 154 17.44 1.00 -17.33
CA SER A 154 18.49 1.39 -18.29
C SER A 154 18.04 1.11 -19.74
N ARG A 155 17.91 2.15 -20.55
CA ARG A 155 17.60 2.05 -21.99
C ARG A 155 18.54 1.10 -22.74
N LYS A 156 19.84 1.08 -22.38
CA LYS A 156 20.83 0.16 -22.96
C LYS A 156 20.47 -1.31 -22.68
N HIS A 157 19.95 -1.62 -21.51
CA HIS A 157 19.56 -2.99 -21.17
C HIS A 157 18.24 -3.40 -21.83
N LEU A 158 17.29 -2.48 -22.03
CA LEU A 158 16.06 -2.75 -22.79
C LEU A 158 16.33 -3.02 -24.27
N LEU A 159 17.24 -2.25 -24.89
CA LEU A 159 17.68 -2.52 -26.26
C LEU A 159 18.36 -3.89 -26.35
N GLY A 160 19.29 -4.19 -25.43
CA GLY A 160 19.93 -5.51 -25.36
C GLY A 160 18.96 -6.67 -25.12
N LEU A 161 17.88 -6.45 -24.35
CA LEU A 161 16.79 -7.41 -24.14
C LEU A 161 15.96 -7.59 -25.41
N SER A 162 15.63 -6.51 -26.12
CA SER A 162 14.91 -6.58 -27.41
C SER A 162 15.71 -7.38 -28.44
N ASP A 163 17.01 -7.10 -28.58
CA ASP A 163 17.91 -7.87 -29.43
C ASP A 163 18.00 -9.34 -28.99
N ALA A 164 18.00 -9.63 -27.68
CA ALA A 164 18.01 -10.99 -27.16
C ALA A 164 16.72 -11.74 -27.50
N LEU A 165 15.55 -11.11 -27.33
CA LEU A 165 14.25 -11.67 -27.70
C LEU A 165 14.16 -11.93 -29.20
N ALA A 166 14.63 -11.00 -30.03
CA ALA A 166 14.71 -11.16 -31.49
C ALA A 166 15.63 -12.32 -31.92
N ARG A 167 16.69 -12.60 -31.15
CA ARG A 167 17.58 -13.76 -31.34
C ARG A 167 17.01 -15.08 -30.79
N GLY A 168 15.86 -15.08 -30.12
CA GLY A 168 15.20 -16.27 -29.57
C GLY A 168 15.71 -16.67 -28.19
N MET A 169 15.19 -16.00 -27.14
CA MET A 169 15.42 -16.42 -25.74
C MET A 169 14.64 -17.69 -25.39
N LYS A 170 15.10 -18.41 -24.36
CA LYS A 170 14.40 -19.59 -23.83
C LYS A 170 13.22 -19.15 -22.94
N PRO A 171 12.10 -19.89 -22.93
CA PRO A 171 11.01 -19.65 -21.99
C PRO A 171 11.47 -19.82 -20.54
N ALA A 172 10.74 -19.22 -19.62
CA ALA A 172 10.94 -19.40 -18.20
C ALA A 172 10.51 -20.82 -17.78
N PRO A 173 11.29 -21.52 -16.93
CA PRO A 173 10.90 -22.83 -16.46
C PRO A 173 9.65 -22.75 -15.57
N GLU A 174 8.79 -23.77 -15.62
CA GLU A 174 7.46 -23.77 -14.97
C GLU A 174 7.51 -23.54 -13.45
N ASN A 175 8.63 -23.88 -12.82
CA ASN A 175 8.86 -23.60 -11.41
C ASN A 175 8.79 -22.09 -11.07
N VAL A 176 9.07 -21.18 -12.02
CA VAL A 176 8.95 -19.72 -11.83
C VAL A 176 7.51 -19.31 -11.60
N ILE A 177 6.54 -19.89 -12.33
CA ILE A 177 5.10 -19.63 -12.14
C ILE A 177 4.65 -20.28 -10.83
N ASN A 178 5.05 -21.52 -10.58
CA ASN A 178 4.68 -22.28 -9.39
C ASN A 178 5.28 -21.72 -8.09
N SER A 179 6.31 -20.87 -8.16
CA SER A 179 6.92 -20.20 -7.00
C SER A 179 6.42 -18.77 -6.74
N ILE A 180 5.48 -18.24 -7.53
CA ILE A 180 4.95 -16.88 -7.34
C ILE A 180 4.30 -16.71 -5.95
N TYR A 181 3.55 -17.72 -5.50
CA TYR A 181 2.96 -17.76 -4.16
C TYR A 181 3.74 -18.73 -3.28
N ARG A 182 4.03 -18.31 -2.04
CA ARG A 182 4.63 -19.19 -1.03
C ARG A 182 3.55 -20.15 -0.48
N LYS A 183 3.98 -21.37 -0.13
CA LYS A 183 3.17 -22.36 0.59
C LYS A 183 2.49 -21.69 1.82
N PRO A 184 1.21 -21.99 2.12
CA PRO A 184 0.43 -23.13 1.62
C PRO A 184 -0.20 -22.94 0.24
N PHE A 185 -0.28 -21.72 -0.28
CA PHE A 185 -0.99 -21.41 -1.53
C PHE A 185 -0.20 -21.91 -2.75
N LYS A 186 -0.91 -22.51 -3.72
CA LYS A 186 -0.37 -22.82 -5.05
C LYS A 186 -0.69 -21.67 -6.02
N SER A 187 -0.01 -21.65 -7.17
CA SER A 187 -0.38 -20.80 -8.30
C SER A 187 -1.44 -21.49 -9.15
N LYS A 188 -2.49 -20.75 -9.54
CA LYS A 188 -3.50 -21.16 -10.52
C LYS A 188 -3.42 -20.23 -11.73
N ILE A 189 -3.40 -20.80 -12.95
CA ILE A 189 -3.59 -20.04 -14.19
C ILE A 189 -5.10 -19.83 -14.38
N VAL A 190 -5.49 -18.61 -14.69
CA VAL A 190 -6.88 -18.16 -14.76
C VAL A 190 -7.19 -17.72 -16.18
N THR A 191 -8.17 -18.37 -16.82
CA THR A 191 -8.57 -18.03 -18.19
C THR A 191 -9.80 -17.14 -18.24
N ARG A 192 -10.69 -17.26 -17.26
CA ARG A 192 -11.93 -16.50 -17.09
C ARG A 192 -12.01 -15.87 -15.71
N LEU A 193 -12.57 -14.67 -15.65
CA LEU A 193 -12.85 -13.93 -14.41
C LEU A 193 -13.66 -14.76 -13.39
N ASP A 194 -14.63 -15.55 -13.88
CA ASP A 194 -15.50 -16.40 -13.06
C ASP A 194 -14.72 -17.47 -12.25
N GLU A 195 -13.46 -17.75 -12.59
CA GLU A 195 -12.63 -18.76 -11.89
C GLU A 195 -11.94 -18.24 -10.61
N LEU A 196 -12.00 -16.93 -10.36
CA LEU A 196 -11.37 -16.22 -9.22
C LEU A 196 -12.27 -16.11 -7.99
N TRP A 197 -13.57 -16.22 -8.24
CA TRP A 197 -14.64 -16.19 -7.26
C TRP A 197 -15.32 -17.54 -7.31
N GLY A 198 -15.84 -18.03 -6.18
CA GLY A 198 -16.64 -19.24 -6.21
C GLY A 198 -17.82 -19.06 -7.17
N LEU A 199 -18.25 -20.15 -7.80
CA LEU A 199 -19.59 -20.19 -8.37
C LEU A 199 -20.57 -20.02 -7.20
N ASN A 200 -20.93 -18.77 -6.92
CA ASN A 200 -22.09 -18.47 -6.12
C ASN A 200 -23.30 -18.94 -6.93
N GLU A 201 -23.70 -20.19 -6.78
CA GLU A 201 -25.13 -20.44 -6.66
C GLU A 201 -25.63 -19.49 -5.57
N PRO A 202 -26.69 -18.72 -5.82
CA PRO A 202 -27.38 -18.08 -4.73
C PRO A 202 -28.01 -19.20 -3.91
N GLU A 203 -27.34 -19.61 -2.82
CA GLU A 203 -28.05 -20.22 -1.70
C GLU A 203 -29.23 -19.29 -1.42
N ASN A 204 -30.44 -19.82 -1.60
CA ASN A 204 -31.66 -19.07 -1.36
C ASN A 204 -31.55 -18.44 0.04
N PRO A 205 -31.90 -17.16 0.22
CA PRO A 205 -32.05 -16.64 1.57
C PRO A 205 -32.99 -17.59 2.33
N PRO A 206 -32.69 -17.93 3.59
CA PRO A 206 -33.55 -18.82 4.37
C PRO A 206 -34.99 -18.28 4.30
N PRO A 207 -35.99 -19.17 4.10
CA PRO A 207 -37.34 -18.74 3.76
C PRO A 207 -37.84 -17.74 4.79
N TYR A 208 -38.13 -16.52 4.33
CA TYR A 208 -38.63 -15.44 5.18
C TYR A 208 -39.93 -15.90 5.84
N ASP A 209 -39.87 -16.12 7.16
CA ASP A 209 -41.04 -16.47 7.93
C ASP A 209 -41.95 -15.23 8.08
N LEU A 210 -43.04 -15.23 7.32
CA LEU A 210 -44.03 -14.15 7.28
C LEU A 210 -44.82 -14.01 8.60
N SER A 211 -44.61 -14.87 9.59
CA SER A 211 -45.35 -14.86 10.86
C SER A 211 -44.90 -13.80 11.88
N THR A 212 -43.79 -13.08 11.66
CA THR A 212 -43.23 -12.10 12.61
C THR A 212 -43.50 -10.62 12.27
N VAL A 213 -44.44 -10.33 11.36
CA VAL A 213 -44.87 -8.94 11.08
C VAL A 213 -46.09 -8.58 11.93
N PRO A 214 -45.99 -7.65 12.91
CA PRO A 214 -47.14 -7.13 13.62
C PRO A 214 -47.80 -6.03 12.78
N GLY A 215 -48.84 -6.38 12.04
CA GLY A 215 -49.48 -5.44 11.12
C GLY A 215 -50.53 -6.08 10.21
N ALA A 216 -51.46 -6.85 10.78
CA ALA A 216 -52.59 -7.36 10.01
C ALA A 216 -53.58 -6.23 9.69
N SER A 217 -53.68 -5.86 8.41
CA SER A 217 -54.90 -5.29 7.83
C SER A 217 -55.17 -6.00 6.51
N ASN A 218 -56.22 -6.81 6.48
CA ASN A 218 -56.67 -7.49 5.27
C ASN A 218 -57.12 -6.46 4.24
N ASP A 219 -56.81 -6.69 2.97
CA ASP A 219 -57.75 -6.54 1.85
C ASP A 219 -57.16 -7.21 0.60
N GLU A 220 -57.73 -8.35 0.25
CA GLU A 220 -57.70 -8.92 -1.11
C GLU A 220 -58.93 -8.39 -1.88
N PRO A 221 -59.03 -8.55 -3.22
CA PRO A 221 -58.00 -8.89 -4.21
C PRO A 221 -58.07 -7.96 -5.45
N SER A 222 -57.25 -8.23 -6.48
CA SER A 222 -57.71 -8.55 -7.86
C SER A 222 -56.84 -8.01 -9.02
N SER A 223 -56.76 -8.85 -10.07
CA SER A 223 -56.75 -8.50 -11.50
C SER A 223 -55.58 -7.73 -12.15
N GLN A 224 -54.81 -8.50 -12.93
CA GLN A 224 -54.56 -8.34 -14.38
C GLN A 224 -53.86 -7.10 -14.99
N SER A 225 -53.08 -7.45 -16.03
CA SER A 225 -52.83 -6.74 -17.29
C SER A 225 -51.74 -5.65 -17.38
N ASP A 226 -50.69 -6.01 -18.13
CA ASP A 226 -50.24 -5.41 -19.40
C ASP A 226 -49.65 -3.99 -19.52
N PHE A 227 -48.72 -3.94 -20.50
CA PHE A 227 -48.17 -2.81 -21.26
C PHE A 227 -47.12 -1.86 -20.65
N ARG A 228 -45.90 -2.03 -21.21
CA ARG A 228 -45.03 -1.03 -21.87
C ARG A 228 -44.92 0.41 -21.34
N ASP A 229 -43.65 0.81 -21.23
CA ASP A 229 -43.05 2.04 -21.78
C ASP A 229 -43.90 3.32 -21.82
N THR A 230 -43.52 4.31 -21.01
CA THR A 230 -43.45 5.68 -21.53
C THR A 230 -42.36 6.51 -20.87
N SER A 231 -41.60 7.22 -21.70
CA SER A 231 -40.68 8.29 -21.31
C SER A 231 -41.40 9.48 -20.66
N SER A 232 -40.76 10.19 -19.71
CA SER A 232 -40.21 11.54 -20.01
C SER A 232 -39.76 12.35 -18.77
N SER A 233 -38.68 13.13 -18.99
CA SER A 233 -38.30 14.43 -18.41
C SER A 233 -38.90 14.95 -17.08
N GLY A 234 -38.04 15.47 -16.18
CA GLY A 234 -38.55 16.31 -15.08
C GLY A 234 -37.57 17.01 -14.11
N LYS A 235 -36.69 17.91 -14.59
CA LYS A 235 -36.16 19.12 -13.86
C LYS A 235 -35.38 18.90 -12.52
N ARG A 236 -34.09 19.26 -12.44
CA ARG A 236 -33.51 20.62 -12.21
C ARG A 236 -33.52 21.07 -10.72
N GLY A 237 -32.38 20.96 -10.02
CA GLY A 237 -32.24 21.36 -8.60
C GLY A 237 -30.80 21.65 -8.12
N LYS A 238 -30.28 22.84 -8.47
CA LYS A 238 -29.11 23.59 -7.92
C LYS A 238 -28.09 22.89 -6.98
N ARG A 239 -26.82 22.96 -7.39
CA ARG A 239 -25.64 22.97 -6.49
C ARG A 239 -25.69 24.18 -5.52
N ARG A 240 -25.14 24.03 -4.31
CA ARG A 240 -24.28 25.04 -3.67
C ARG A 240 -23.16 24.37 -2.89
N MET A 241 -21.96 24.94 -3.02
CA MET A 241 -20.73 24.54 -2.33
C MET A 241 -20.58 25.33 -1.03
N ALA A 242 -19.97 24.73 0.00
CA ALA A 242 -19.20 25.44 1.02
C ALA A 242 -18.12 24.49 1.57
N SER A 243 -16.88 24.98 1.65
CA SER A 243 -15.72 24.25 2.20
C SER A 243 -15.62 24.42 3.73
N PRO A 244 -14.81 23.61 4.44
CA PRO A 244 -14.86 23.49 5.90
C PRO A 244 -13.89 24.43 6.63
N VAL A 245 -14.17 24.72 7.92
CA VAL A 245 -13.18 25.28 8.86
C VAL A 245 -13.30 24.65 10.26
N SER A 246 -12.21 23.99 10.66
CA SER A 246 -11.60 23.86 12.00
C SER A 246 -12.37 23.30 13.22
N ARG A 247 -11.84 22.17 13.71
CA ARG A 247 -11.52 21.83 15.13
C ARG A 247 -12.51 22.19 16.24
N GLN A 248 -13.04 21.14 16.90
CA GLN A 248 -12.83 20.90 18.35
C GLN A 248 -13.33 19.51 18.76
N THR A 249 -12.48 18.72 19.44
CA THR A 249 -12.91 17.61 20.30
C THR A 249 -13.41 18.15 21.63
N PRO A 250 -14.38 17.47 22.28
CA PRO A 250 -14.00 16.88 23.56
C PRO A 250 -14.54 15.46 23.79
N SER A 251 -13.78 14.69 24.57
CA SER A 251 -14.12 13.36 25.06
C SER A 251 -15.41 13.30 25.88
N LYS A 252 -16.15 12.19 25.78
CA LYS A 252 -16.49 11.38 26.97
C LYS A 252 -16.85 9.94 26.61
N ARG A 253 -16.29 9.01 27.39
CA ARG A 253 -16.59 7.58 27.34
C ARG A 253 -17.99 7.33 27.90
N GLN A 254 -18.75 6.44 27.26
CA GLN A 254 -19.65 5.52 27.96
C GLN A 254 -19.40 4.12 27.41
N PHE A 255 -18.57 3.36 28.13
CA PHE A 255 -18.49 1.92 27.96
C PHE A 255 -19.73 1.30 28.62
N LEU A 256 -20.59 0.67 27.83
CA LEU A 256 -21.45 -0.41 28.32
C LEU A 256 -20.65 -1.70 28.15
N THR A 257 -19.91 -2.07 29.20
CA THR A 257 -19.14 -3.31 29.23
C THR A 257 -20.09 -4.46 29.54
N GLU A 258 -20.73 -5.00 28.50
CA GLU A 258 -21.25 -6.36 28.58
C GLU A 258 -20.04 -7.30 28.73
N LYS A 259 -19.96 -7.99 29.88
CA LYS A 259 -18.89 -8.97 30.12
C LYS A 259 -19.18 -10.20 29.24
N ALA A 260 -18.47 -10.30 28.12
CA ALA A 260 -18.28 -11.59 27.48
C ALA A 260 -17.60 -12.55 28.47
N ASP A 261 -17.98 -13.82 28.45
CA ASP A 261 -17.27 -14.86 29.19
C ASP A 261 -15.82 -14.95 28.68
N PRO A 262 -14.81 -15.05 29.57
CA PRO A 262 -13.42 -15.06 29.17
C PRO A 262 -13.13 -16.27 28.28
N GLU A 263 -12.45 -16.05 27.16
CA GLU A 263 -12.20 -17.13 26.20
C GLU A 263 -11.31 -18.23 26.82
N PRO A 264 -11.40 -19.49 26.34
CA PRO A 264 -10.69 -20.62 26.96
C PRO A 264 -9.18 -20.45 27.09
N TRP A 265 -8.56 -19.62 26.24
CA TRP A 265 -7.13 -19.30 26.31
C TRP A 265 -6.81 -18.28 27.41
N GLU A 266 -7.68 -17.31 27.70
CA GLU A 266 -7.49 -16.34 28.80
C GLU A 266 -7.49 -17.07 30.16
N LEU A 267 -8.40 -18.03 30.32
CA LEU A 267 -8.44 -18.91 31.49
C LEU A 267 -7.17 -19.78 31.61
N ALA A 268 -6.62 -20.25 30.50
CA ALA A 268 -5.37 -21.03 30.50
C ALA A 268 -4.17 -20.17 30.92
N PHE A 269 -4.03 -18.94 30.42
CA PHE A 269 -2.98 -18.02 30.86
C PHE A 269 -3.14 -17.60 32.32
N ALA A 270 -4.37 -17.35 32.79
CA ALA A 270 -4.65 -17.04 34.19
C ALA A 270 -4.28 -18.21 35.12
N ALA A 271 -4.61 -19.45 34.74
CA ALA A 271 -4.25 -20.65 35.48
C ALA A 271 -2.73 -20.89 35.51
N GLN A 272 -2.03 -20.68 34.38
CA GLN A 272 -0.58 -20.79 34.32
C GLN A 272 0.11 -19.70 35.18
N GLY A 273 -0.39 -18.46 35.13
CA GLY A 273 0.08 -17.38 35.99
C GLY A 273 -0.10 -17.68 37.49
N ALA A 274 -1.23 -18.28 37.86
CA ALA A 274 -1.50 -18.71 39.24
C ALA A 274 -0.54 -19.84 39.70
N GLN A 275 -0.21 -20.81 38.84
CA GLN A 275 0.78 -21.86 39.14
C GLN A 275 2.19 -21.28 39.34
N ILE A 276 2.60 -20.34 38.48
CA ILE A 276 3.89 -19.65 38.63
C ILE A 276 3.93 -18.84 39.93
N ALA A 277 2.85 -18.12 40.27
CA ALA A 277 2.74 -17.36 41.51
C ALA A 277 2.82 -18.27 42.75
N ALA A 278 2.18 -19.44 42.73
CA ALA A 278 2.27 -20.43 43.81
C ALA A 278 3.70 -20.97 43.99
N LEU A 279 4.37 -21.37 42.91
CA LEU A 279 5.78 -21.81 42.94
C LEU A 279 6.73 -20.71 43.46
N CYS A 280 6.51 -19.45 43.07
CA CYS A 280 7.28 -18.32 43.59
C CYS A 280 7.04 -18.10 45.10
N ALA A 281 5.83 -18.33 45.60
CA ALA A 281 5.52 -18.25 47.03
C ALA A 281 6.19 -19.39 47.82
N GLU A 282 6.17 -20.64 47.31
CA GLU A 282 6.85 -21.79 47.92
C GLU A 282 8.38 -21.62 47.95
N LEU A 283 8.97 -21.06 46.88
CA LEU A 283 10.40 -20.71 46.88
C LEU A 283 10.73 -19.60 47.87
N HIS A 284 9.80 -18.67 48.13
CA HIS A 284 9.99 -17.62 49.13
C HIS A 284 9.91 -18.17 50.56
N THR A 285 8.94 -19.05 50.86
CA THR A 285 8.83 -19.67 52.19
C THR A 285 10.02 -20.58 52.48
N LEU A 286 10.46 -21.40 51.51
CA LEU A 286 11.66 -22.24 51.66
C LEU A 286 12.92 -21.39 51.89
N ARG A 287 13.07 -20.26 51.18
CA ARG A 287 14.17 -19.31 51.39
C ARG A 287 14.13 -18.68 52.78
N GLU A 288 12.95 -18.34 53.30
CA GLU A 288 12.79 -17.85 54.67
C GLU A 288 13.12 -18.91 55.72
N GLU A 289 12.71 -20.17 55.53
CA GLU A 289 13.07 -21.27 56.44
C GLU A 289 14.58 -21.50 56.45
N MET A 290 15.24 -21.54 55.29
CA MET A 290 16.71 -21.60 55.23
C MET A 290 17.39 -20.42 55.95
N GLN A 291 16.82 -19.21 55.87
CA GLN A 291 17.32 -18.07 56.65
C GLN A 291 17.04 -18.18 58.15
N ARG A 292 15.91 -18.78 58.58
CA ARG A 292 15.62 -19.05 59.99
C ARG A 292 16.61 -20.07 60.56
N PHE A 293 16.87 -21.17 59.85
CA PHE A 293 17.89 -22.15 60.25
C PHE A 293 19.30 -21.51 60.32
N ARG A 294 19.68 -20.64 59.38
CA ARG A 294 20.96 -19.90 59.46
C ARG A 294 21.04 -18.93 60.65
N ARG A 295 19.94 -18.27 61.04
CA ARG A 295 19.94 -17.35 62.21
C ARG A 295 19.88 -18.09 63.55
N ALA A 296 19.22 -19.24 63.62
CA ALA A 296 19.11 -20.03 64.86
C ALA A 296 20.46 -20.61 65.34
N SER A 297 21.46 -20.72 64.46
CA SER A 297 22.79 -21.27 64.78
C SER A 297 23.82 -20.24 65.27
N MET A 298 23.43 -18.97 65.49
CA MET A 298 24.36 -17.87 65.83
C MET A 298 23.99 -17.10 67.12
N VAL A 299 23.21 -17.70 68.02
CA VAL A 299 22.91 -17.11 69.35
C VAL A 299 23.08 -18.17 70.44
N ASP A 300 24.33 -18.40 70.84
CA ASP A 300 24.79 -18.39 72.24
C ASP A 300 26.21 -18.95 72.34
N ALA A 301 27.17 -18.08 72.71
CA ALA A 301 28.37 -18.36 73.53
C ALA A 301 29.52 -17.38 73.22
N GLU A 302 29.49 -16.16 73.78
CA GLU A 302 30.76 -15.51 74.16
C GLU A 302 30.59 -14.43 75.26
N THR A 303 30.98 -14.76 76.49
CA THR A 303 31.54 -13.78 77.45
C THR A 303 32.24 -14.48 78.62
N GLN A 304 33.58 -14.42 78.65
CA GLN A 304 34.49 -14.22 79.81
C GLN A 304 34.10 -14.79 81.21
N THR A 305 34.95 -15.46 82.01
CA THR A 305 36.43 -15.35 82.22
C THR A 305 37.00 -16.64 82.90
N ASP A 306 38.33 -16.66 83.12
CA ASP A 306 39.23 -17.79 83.50
C ASP A 306 39.22 -18.23 85.01
N PRO A 307 40.08 -19.15 85.56
CA PRO A 307 39.69 -20.23 86.48
C PRO A 307 40.35 -20.06 87.90
N PRO A 308 40.58 -21.05 88.84
CA PRO A 308 41.23 -22.39 88.66
C PRO A 308 40.83 -23.58 89.62
N ALA A 309 41.50 -24.73 89.42
CA ALA A 309 42.02 -25.71 90.40
C ALA A 309 41.17 -26.80 91.14
N GLU A 310 41.79 -28.00 91.18
CA GLU A 310 41.81 -29.08 92.21
C GLU A 310 40.76 -30.23 92.32
N ALA A 311 41.32 -31.39 92.71
CA ALA A 311 40.75 -32.57 93.42
C ALA A 311 39.92 -33.67 92.69
N GLU A 312 40.64 -34.78 92.41
CA GLU A 312 40.35 -36.19 92.81
C GLU A 312 39.20 -37.07 92.24
N ALA A 313 39.51 -38.38 92.29
CA ALA A 313 38.62 -39.56 92.42
C ALA A 313 37.70 -40.03 91.25
N LYS A 314 38.22 -41.00 90.50
CA LYS A 314 37.50 -42.16 89.90
C LYS A 314 36.84 -43.05 91.01
N PRO A 315 36.00 -44.08 90.68
CA PRO A 315 35.46 -44.53 89.38
C PRO A 315 33.95 -44.90 89.36
N GLY A 316 33.39 -45.23 88.18
CA GLY A 316 32.15 -46.04 88.09
C GLY A 316 31.55 -46.23 86.69
N SER A 317 31.69 -47.45 86.12
CA SER A 317 30.71 -48.24 85.32
C SER A 317 29.53 -47.53 84.61
N SER A 318 29.11 -47.83 83.37
CA SER A 318 29.52 -48.77 82.30
C SER A 318 28.58 -48.56 81.08
N LEU A 319 28.85 -49.19 79.93
CA LEU A 319 28.16 -49.10 78.62
C LEU A 319 28.34 -47.73 77.89
N ASP A 320 28.49 -47.66 76.56
CA ASP A 320 28.48 -48.73 75.55
C ASP A 320 29.42 -48.45 74.35
N TYR A 321 29.72 -49.50 73.57
CA TYR A 321 30.54 -49.41 72.37
C TYR A 321 29.79 -48.75 71.19
N ALA A 322 30.40 -47.74 70.55
CA ALA A 322 30.08 -47.35 69.17
C ALA A 322 31.36 -46.93 68.44
N SER A 323 31.65 -47.55 67.29
CA SER A 323 32.88 -47.28 66.50
C SER A 323 32.71 -46.08 65.57
N PRO A 324 33.60 -45.07 65.59
CA PRO A 324 33.52 -43.91 64.70
C PRO A 324 34.20 -44.23 63.36
N SER A 325 33.49 -44.83 62.41
CA SER A 325 34.07 -45.15 61.07
C SER A 325 33.10 -45.12 59.88
N GLN A 326 31.89 -44.56 60.02
CA GLN A 326 30.96 -44.37 58.88
C GLN A 326 30.47 -42.93 58.65
N ALA A 327 30.72 -41.98 59.55
CA ALA A 327 30.33 -40.58 59.35
C ALA A 327 31.24 -39.84 58.33
N SER A 328 32.57 -39.97 58.49
CA SER A 328 33.56 -39.20 57.73
C SER A 328 33.50 -39.40 56.20
N THR A 329 33.12 -40.58 55.71
CA THR A 329 33.03 -40.82 54.26
C THR A 329 31.84 -40.10 53.61
N VAL A 330 30.78 -39.84 54.38
CA VAL A 330 29.57 -39.17 53.88
C VAL A 330 29.73 -37.65 53.93
N GLU A 331 30.36 -37.11 54.98
CA GLU A 331 30.66 -35.66 55.08
C GLU A 331 31.55 -35.18 53.93
N ASN A 332 32.67 -35.86 53.67
CA ASN A 332 33.55 -35.52 52.54
C ASN A 332 32.81 -35.54 51.19
N THR A 333 31.82 -36.43 51.01
CA THR A 333 31.01 -36.53 49.78
C THR A 333 29.97 -35.40 49.67
N ILE A 334 29.59 -34.75 50.78
CA ILE A 334 28.66 -33.62 50.80
C ILE A 334 29.42 -32.32 50.54
N GLU A 335 30.61 -32.14 51.12
CA GLU A 335 31.44 -30.96 50.89
C GLU A 335 31.94 -30.86 49.44
N ASP A 336 32.41 -31.95 48.83
CA ASP A 336 32.77 -31.97 47.39
C ASP A 336 31.58 -31.58 46.49
N ARG A 337 30.35 -31.99 46.86
CA ARG A 337 29.14 -31.66 46.10
C ARG A 337 28.70 -30.21 46.31
N LEU A 338 28.97 -29.62 47.48
CA LEU A 338 28.76 -28.19 47.75
C LEU A 338 29.73 -27.34 46.93
N LEU A 339 31.02 -27.72 46.89
CA LEU A 339 32.05 -27.07 46.08
C LEU A 339 31.67 -27.04 44.59
N MET A 340 31.25 -28.18 44.01
CA MET A 340 30.81 -28.20 42.60
C MET A 340 29.57 -27.32 42.33
N VAL A 341 28.66 -27.18 43.30
CA VAL A 341 27.48 -26.30 43.17
C VAL A 341 27.88 -24.84 43.28
N GLU A 342 28.81 -24.51 44.17
CA GLU A 342 29.33 -23.15 44.34
C GLU A 342 30.12 -22.68 43.10
N ASP A 343 30.97 -23.54 42.53
CA ASP A 343 31.63 -23.33 41.22
C ASP A 343 30.61 -23.17 40.08
N SER A 344 29.55 -23.99 40.05
CA SER A 344 28.49 -23.89 39.03
C SER A 344 27.72 -22.56 39.13
N ILE A 345 27.44 -22.08 40.34
CA ILE A 345 26.81 -20.78 40.58
C ILE A 345 27.74 -19.64 40.15
N LEU A 346 29.05 -19.75 40.42
CA LEU A 346 30.05 -18.76 40.02
C LEU A 346 30.15 -18.63 38.49
N GLU A 347 30.19 -19.75 37.77
CA GLU A 347 30.22 -19.74 36.31
C GLU A 347 28.88 -19.26 35.71
N GLU A 348 27.73 -19.59 36.33
CA GLU A 348 26.44 -19.05 35.89
C GLU A 348 26.34 -17.52 36.09
N GLN A 349 26.81 -16.99 37.23
CA GLN A 349 26.87 -15.55 37.48
C GLN A 349 27.75 -14.82 36.46
N LYS A 350 28.90 -15.41 36.12
CA LYS A 350 29.82 -14.90 35.10
C LYS A 350 29.21 -14.95 33.70
N GLN A 351 28.45 -15.99 33.36
CA GLN A 351 27.69 -16.04 32.09
C GLN A 351 26.59 -15.01 32.04
N ARG A 352 25.87 -14.75 33.14
CA ARG A 352 24.86 -13.68 33.22
C ARG A 352 25.49 -12.30 33.02
N ALA A 353 26.62 -12.01 33.69
CA ALA A 353 27.35 -10.75 33.50
C ALA A 353 27.80 -10.55 32.03
N LEU A 354 28.30 -11.60 31.38
CA LEU A 354 28.68 -11.57 29.96
C LEU A 354 27.47 -11.35 29.03
N LEU A 355 26.30 -11.90 29.38
CA LEU A 355 25.06 -11.72 28.62
C LEU A 355 24.50 -10.29 28.78
N ASP A 356 24.53 -9.73 29.99
CA ASP A 356 24.12 -8.34 30.25
C ASP A 356 25.02 -7.35 29.49
N GLU A 357 26.36 -7.55 29.49
CA GLU A 357 27.30 -6.72 28.73
C GLU A 357 27.04 -6.80 27.21
N LYS A 358 26.74 -7.99 26.68
CA LYS A 358 26.35 -8.15 25.28
C LYS A 358 25.02 -7.48 24.96
N LEU A 359 24.04 -7.57 25.86
CA LEU A 359 22.72 -6.98 25.69
C LEU A 359 22.83 -5.44 25.63
N ASP A 360 23.55 -4.84 26.57
CA ASP A 360 23.84 -3.41 26.61
C ASP A 360 24.63 -2.92 25.39
N HIS A 361 25.58 -3.72 24.88
CA HIS A 361 26.26 -3.44 23.61
C HIS A 361 25.28 -3.45 22.42
N THR A 362 24.41 -4.45 22.33
CA THR A 362 23.42 -4.52 21.24
C THR A 362 22.35 -3.44 21.33
N ASP A 363 21.88 -3.05 22.52
CA ASP A 363 20.91 -1.96 22.69
C ASP A 363 21.53 -0.62 22.26
N LYS A 364 22.79 -0.37 22.61
CA LYS A 364 23.54 0.82 22.14
C LYS A 364 23.72 0.83 20.62
N GLN A 365 24.06 -0.31 20.02
CA GLN A 365 24.20 -0.41 18.56
C GLN A 365 22.86 -0.14 17.86
N ILE A 366 21.78 -0.77 18.31
CA ILE A 366 20.43 -0.58 17.74
C ILE A 366 19.96 0.87 17.88
N ARG A 367 20.20 1.51 19.04
CA ARG A 367 19.88 2.94 19.23
C ARG A 367 20.65 3.84 18.26
N GLN A 368 21.96 3.63 18.10
CA GLN A 368 22.78 4.44 17.19
C GLN A 368 22.35 4.26 15.72
N GLU A 369 22.07 3.02 15.31
CA GLU A 369 21.56 2.73 13.96
C GLU A 369 20.20 3.41 13.73
N LEU A 370 19.26 3.25 14.67
CA LEU A 370 17.93 3.86 14.61
C LEU A 370 17.98 5.41 14.65
N GLU A 371 18.86 6.01 15.44
CA GLU A 371 19.07 7.47 15.47
C GLU A 371 19.62 7.96 14.13
N SER A 372 20.56 7.23 13.52
CA SER A 372 21.12 7.56 12.21
C SER A 372 20.10 7.42 11.07
N GLU A 373 19.24 6.39 11.10
CA GLU A 373 18.15 6.22 10.14
C GLU A 373 17.08 7.30 10.32
N CYS A 374 16.68 7.62 11.55
CA CYS A 374 15.75 8.71 11.85
C CYS A 374 16.27 10.06 11.35
N PHE A 375 17.55 10.36 11.54
CA PHE A 375 18.16 11.60 11.03
C PHE A 375 18.21 11.62 9.50
N GLY A 376 18.56 10.51 8.86
CA GLY A 376 18.54 10.37 7.39
C GLY A 376 17.13 10.52 6.80
N LEU A 377 16.13 9.92 7.45
CA LEU A 377 14.72 10.06 7.09
C LEU A 377 14.20 11.48 7.27
N GLN A 378 14.55 12.15 8.38
CA GLN A 378 14.17 13.54 8.61
C GLN A 378 14.75 14.47 7.53
N SER A 379 16.04 14.32 7.22
CA SER A 379 16.67 15.11 6.14
C SER A 379 16.05 14.83 4.76
N ALA A 380 15.65 13.58 4.50
CA ALA A 380 14.92 13.23 3.27
C ALA A 380 13.50 13.83 3.22
N VAL A 381 12.81 13.94 4.37
CA VAL A 381 11.50 14.62 4.46
C VAL A 381 11.67 16.12 4.22
N GLU A 382 12.61 16.79 4.89
CA GLU A 382 12.88 18.23 4.69
C GLU A 382 13.26 18.54 3.23
N ASN A 383 13.99 17.64 2.55
CA ASN A 383 14.28 17.76 1.11
C ASN A 383 13.05 17.55 0.21
N LEU A 384 12.13 16.67 0.60
CA LEU A 384 10.87 16.46 -0.14
C LEU A 384 9.90 17.62 0.06
N GLU A 385 9.84 18.21 1.25
CA GLU A 385 9.03 19.39 1.55
C GLU A 385 9.47 20.59 0.71
N SER A 386 10.77 20.94 0.70
CA SER A 386 11.27 22.05 -0.13
C SER A 386 11.04 21.83 -1.63
N ARG A 387 11.17 20.59 -2.11
CA ARG A 387 10.87 20.25 -3.51
C ARG A 387 9.37 20.30 -3.84
N VAL A 388 8.47 20.13 -2.86
CA VAL A 388 7.04 20.34 -3.05
C VAL A 388 6.73 21.84 -3.13
N ASP A 389 7.34 22.66 -2.27
CA ASP A 389 7.19 24.12 -2.31
C ASP A 389 7.69 24.69 -3.66
N ASP A 390 8.85 24.26 -4.15
CA ASP A 390 9.37 24.63 -5.47
C ASP A 390 8.39 24.26 -6.61
N LEU A 391 7.82 23.06 -6.57
CA LEU A 391 6.85 22.58 -7.57
C LEU A 391 5.51 23.32 -7.49
N GLU A 392 5.04 23.69 -6.30
CA GLU A 392 3.83 24.49 -6.13
C GLU A 392 4.04 25.91 -6.68
N SER A 393 5.21 26.51 -6.45
CA SER A 393 5.57 27.81 -7.03
C SER A 393 5.60 27.76 -8.56
N CYS A 394 6.32 26.79 -9.15
CA CYS A 394 6.38 26.65 -10.61
C CYS A 394 4.99 26.44 -11.23
N LEU A 395 4.16 25.57 -10.65
CA LEU A 395 2.80 25.32 -11.17
C LEU A 395 1.87 26.53 -10.99
N GLN A 396 2.08 27.36 -9.96
CA GLN A 396 1.36 28.62 -9.82
C GLN A 396 1.77 29.65 -10.87
N ASP A 397 3.07 29.74 -11.20
CA ASP A 397 3.58 30.65 -12.22
C ASP A 397 3.18 30.23 -13.64
N ASP A 398 3.27 28.94 -13.98
CA ASP A 398 2.78 28.38 -15.25
C ASP A 398 1.29 28.70 -15.45
N LEU A 399 0.44 28.44 -14.46
CA LEU A 399 -0.99 28.78 -14.53
C LEU A 399 -1.23 30.29 -14.67
N ARG A 400 -0.45 31.14 -13.98
CA ARG A 400 -0.56 32.60 -14.12
C ARG A 400 -0.17 33.06 -15.53
N GLN A 401 0.83 32.43 -16.13
CA GLN A 401 1.25 32.72 -17.49
C GLN A 401 0.21 32.26 -18.52
N ASP A 402 -0.24 31.00 -18.46
CA ASP A 402 -1.29 30.45 -19.34
C ASP A 402 -2.57 31.32 -19.33
N PHE A 403 -3.05 31.70 -18.14
CA PHE A 403 -4.23 32.56 -18.04
C PHE A 403 -3.99 33.97 -18.58
N LYS A 404 -2.78 34.51 -18.43
CA LYS A 404 -2.43 35.81 -18.98
C LYS A 404 -2.40 35.78 -20.51
N GLU A 405 -1.75 34.77 -21.10
CA GLU A 405 -1.65 34.61 -22.55
C GLU A 405 -3.03 34.39 -23.20
N ASP A 406 -3.92 33.59 -22.60
CA ASP A 406 -5.30 33.42 -23.06
C ASP A 406 -6.14 34.72 -22.96
N ILE A 407 -5.93 35.53 -21.91
CA ILE A 407 -6.58 36.84 -21.76
C ILE A 407 -6.05 37.84 -22.80
N ASP A 408 -4.74 37.94 -22.98
CA ASP A 408 -4.09 38.86 -23.92
C ASP A 408 -4.45 38.49 -25.38
N ALA A 409 -4.53 37.18 -25.69
CA ALA A 409 -5.00 36.70 -27.00
C ALA A 409 -6.48 37.04 -27.26
N LYS A 410 -7.36 36.86 -26.27
CA LYS A 410 -8.79 37.23 -26.37
C LYS A 410 -9.00 38.74 -26.46
N ALA A 411 -8.20 39.54 -25.74
CA ALA A 411 -8.21 40.99 -25.86
C ALA A 411 -7.83 41.43 -27.28
N SER A 412 -6.79 40.80 -27.86
CA SER A 412 -6.33 41.06 -29.23
C SER A 412 -7.39 40.68 -30.28
N ASP A 413 -8.01 39.50 -30.16
CA ASP A 413 -9.11 39.05 -31.04
C ASP A 413 -10.33 39.98 -30.96
N LEU A 414 -10.70 40.44 -29.76
CA LEU A 414 -11.77 41.41 -29.57
C LEU A 414 -11.44 42.78 -30.16
N GLN A 415 -10.17 43.22 -30.08
CA GLN A 415 -9.72 44.46 -30.71
C GLN A 415 -9.84 44.37 -32.24
N VAL A 416 -9.32 43.32 -32.87
CA VAL A 416 -9.42 43.11 -34.33
C VAL A 416 -10.89 43.09 -34.77
N LYS A 417 -11.77 42.38 -34.05
CA LYS A 417 -13.22 42.36 -34.35
C LYS A 417 -13.90 43.71 -34.21
N LEU A 418 -13.44 44.54 -33.27
CA LEU A 418 -13.96 45.90 -33.09
C LEU A 418 -13.49 46.82 -34.23
N GLU A 419 -12.22 46.72 -34.64
CA GLU A 419 -11.65 47.46 -35.77
C GLU A 419 -12.36 47.10 -37.08
N GLU A 420 -12.50 45.81 -37.41
CA GLU A 420 -13.26 45.34 -38.58
C GLU A 420 -14.74 45.81 -38.56
N PHE A 421 -15.38 45.81 -37.38
CA PHE A 421 -16.76 46.28 -37.25
C PHE A 421 -16.88 47.78 -37.51
N ILE A 422 -15.92 48.58 -37.01
CA ILE A 422 -15.87 50.02 -37.25
C ILE A 422 -15.63 50.30 -38.73
N GLU A 423 -14.69 49.60 -39.37
CA GLU A 423 -14.35 49.77 -40.79
C GLU A 423 -15.56 49.51 -41.69
N ARG A 424 -16.22 48.36 -41.56
CA ARG A 424 -17.45 48.04 -42.33
C ARG A 424 -18.56 49.07 -42.11
N ARG A 425 -18.73 49.55 -40.87
CA ARG A 425 -19.72 50.58 -40.55
C ARG A 425 -19.38 51.96 -41.12
N LEU A 426 -18.11 52.26 -41.34
CA LEU A 426 -17.68 53.48 -42.02
C LEU A 426 -17.90 53.36 -43.54
N GLU A 427 -17.61 52.20 -44.13
CA GLU A 427 -17.88 51.90 -45.55
C GLU A 427 -19.39 52.00 -45.87
N ASP A 428 -20.26 51.40 -45.05
CA ASP A 428 -21.73 51.54 -45.15
C ASP A 428 -22.18 53.02 -45.15
N VAL A 429 -21.60 53.83 -44.25
CA VAL A 429 -21.93 55.26 -44.13
C VAL A 429 -21.38 56.05 -45.33
N GLU A 430 -20.19 55.71 -45.83
CA GLU A 430 -19.59 56.34 -47.00
C GLU A 430 -20.43 56.12 -48.26
N GLU A 431 -20.94 54.90 -48.48
CA GLU A 431 -21.82 54.61 -49.62
C GLU A 431 -23.18 55.30 -49.54
N VAL A 432 -23.77 55.41 -48.34
CA VAL A 432 -24.99 56.23 -48.14
C VAL A 432 -24.72 57.70 -48.47
N VAL A 433 -23.62 58.28 -47.97
CA VAL A 433 -23.25 59.68 -48.25
C VAL A 433 -22.96 59.89 -49.74
N LYS A 434 -22.26 58.97 -50.41
CA LYS A 434 -22.03 59.01 -51.87
C LYS A 434 -23.34 58.97 -52.65
N HIS A 435 -24.31 58.17 -52.21
CA HIS A 435 -25.63 58.11 -52.83
C HIS A 435 -26.40 59.42 -52.66
N ASP A 436 -26.49 59.95 -51.43
CA ASP A 436 -27.19 61.21 -51.14
C ASP A 436 -26.59 62.40 -51.91
N VAL A 437 -25.26 62.49 -51.99
CA VAL A 437 -24.56 63.53 -52.77
C VAL A 437 -24.88 63.42 -54.26
N ARG A 438 -24.94 62.19 -54.81
CA ARG A 438 -25.32 61.95 -56.21
C ARG A 438 -26.76 62.38 -56.48
N MET A 439 -27.70 61.96 -55.64
CA MET A 439 -29.11 62.36 -55.73
C MET A 439 -29.29 63.87 -55.61
N ALA A 440 -28.55 64.54 -54.71
CA ALA A 440 -28.57 66.00 -54.59
C ALA A 440 -28.07 66.70 -55.87
N PHE A 441 -27.01 66.19 -56.51
CA PHE A 441 -26.47 66.74 -57.75
C PHE A 441 -27.41 66.54 -58.95
N GLU A 442 -28.05 65.37 -59.05
CA GLU A 442 -29.07 65.07 -60.06
C GLU A 442 -30.30 65.98 -59.89
N ASN A 443 -30.80 66.14 -58.66
CA ASN A 443 -31.91 67.03 -58.34
C ASN A 443 -31.59 68.51 -58.67
N ALA A 444 -30.38 68.98 -58.37
CA ALA A 444 -29.92 70.33 -58.73
C ALA A 444 -29.84 70.51 -60.26
N SER A 445 -29.33 69.49 -60.98
CA SER A 445 -29.20 69.51 -62.45
C SER A 445 -30.57 69.52 -63.15
N CYS A 446 -31.56 68.80 -62.62
CA CYS A 446 -32.94 68.85 -63.11
C CYS A 446 -33.56 70.23 -62.90
N LYS A 447 -33.31 70.87 -61.75
CA LYS A 447 -33.83 72.22 -61.47
C LYS A 447 -33.25 73.27 -62.44
N PHE A 448 -31.95 73.22 -62.71
CA PHE A 448 -31.28 74.13 -63.64
C PHE A 448 -31.77 73.98 -65.10
N LYS A 449 -32.17 72.76 -65.52
CA LYS A 449 -32.79 72.53 -66.84
C LYS A 449 -34.22 73.07 -66.96
N ILE A 450 -34.96 73.20 -65.86
CA ILE A 450 -36.32 73.75 -65.86
C ILE A 450 -36.29 75.28 -65.90
N ASP A 451 -35.32 75.91 -65.21
CA ASP A 451 -35.15 77.37 -65.24
C ASP A 451 -34.57 77.90 -66.57
N LEU A 452 -33.89 77.05 -67.36
CA LEU A 452 -33.47 77.35 -68.74
C LEU A 452 -34.58 77.06 -69.77
N GLY A 453 -35.81 77.46 -69.47
CA GLY A 453 -36.90 77.48 -70.43
C GLY A 453 -36.60 78.43 -71.58
N TRP A 454 -36.13 77.88 -72.71
CA TRP A 454 -36.06 78.60 -73.98
C TRP A 454 -37.48 78.93 -74.44
N SER A 455 -37.90 80.16 -74.17
CA SER A 455 -38.94 80.83 -74.93
C SER A 455 -38.34 81.32 -76.25
N GLU A 456 -39.02 81.05 -77.37
CA GLU A 456 -38.75 81.72 -78.65
C GLU A 456 -39.04 83.25 -78.59
#